data_AF-A0A1Q8RP46-F1
#
_entry.id   AF-A0A1Q8RP46-F1
#
_cell.length_a   1.000
_cell.length_b   1.000
_cell.length_c   1.000
_cell.angle_alpha   90.00
_cell.angle_beta   90.00
_cell.angle_gamma   90.00
#
_symmetry.space_group_name_H-M   'P 1'
#
loop_
_entity.id
_entity.type
_entity.pdbx_description
1 polymer ?
#
loop_
_entity_poly.entity_id
_entity_poly.type
_entity_poly.pdbx_seq_one_letter_code
_entity_poly.pdbx_strand_id
1 'polypeptide(L)'
;MPLINATEPASAVAAALKAEASEAKPAYLVVYASHRNGRSWCGDCTAAEPYIEKKFGGEDNTVRVVYAGLPDEWRTKTNPWRQAPFNVTNLPTLIKVSGDKKWEKLVEADVYDQKKLDAFVGGSSRL
;
A
#
# COMPACT_ATOMS: atom_id res chain seq x y z
N MET A 1 7.11 14.16 -3.09
CA MET A 1 6.88 14.14 -1.62
C MET A 1 7.23 12.73 -1.10
N PRO A 2 7.84 12.54 0.08
CA PRO A 2 8.53 11.29 0.39
C PRO A 2 7.55 10.16 0.72
N LEU A 3 7.90 8.95 0.27
CA LEU A 3 7.35 7.71 0.80
C LEU A 3 7.50 7.73 2.32
N ILE A 4 6.39 7.80 3.05
CA ILE A 4 6.43 7.81 4.52
C ILE A 4 6.57 6.35 4.96
N ASN A 5 7.77 5.95 5.33
CA ASN A 5 8.01 4.67 5.99
C ASN A 5 7.40 4.73 7.39
N ALA A 6 6.22 4.12 7.54
CA ALA A 6 5.56 4.08 8.83
C ALA A 6 6.19 2.99 9.71
N THR A 7 6.71 3.40 10.86
CA THR A 7 7.20 2.52 11.95
C THR A 7 6.13 2.27 13.01
N GLU A 8 4.93 2.80 12.80
CA GLU A 8 3.79 2.73 13.70
C GLU A 8 3.13 1.34 13.67
N PRO A 9 2.44 0.92 14.74
CA PRO A 9 1.67 -0.33 14.73
C PRO A 9 0.57 -0.27 13.67
N ALA A 10 0.22 -1.44 13.11
CA ALA A 10 -0.77 -1.54 12.04
C ALA A 10 -2.14 -0.90 12.39
N SER A 11 -2.54 -0.92 13.67
CA SER A 11 -3.75 -0.25 14.15
C SER A 11 -3.69 1.28 14.01
N ALA A 12 -2.54 1.89 14.29
CA ALA A 12 -2.33 3.33 14.13
C ALA A 12 -2.32 3.71 12.65
N VAL A 13 -1.67 2.91 11.78
CA VAL A 13 -1.72 3.11 10.34
C VAL A 13 -3.16 3.03 9.81
N ALA A 14 -3.96 2.09 10.31
CA ALA A 14 -5.38 1.98 9.93
C ALA A 14 -6.19 3.21 10.35
N ALA A 15 -5.93 3.75 11.54
CA ALA A 15 -6.57 4.97 12.02
C ALA A 15 -6.16 6.19 11.16
N ALA A 16 -4.86 6.33 10.85
CA ALA A 16 -4.33 7.40 10.02
C ALA A 16 -4.96 7.39 8.62
N LEU A 17 -5.01 6.24 7.95
CA LEU A 17 -5.63 6.14 6.62
C LEU A 17 -7.11 6.55 6.64
N LYS A 18 -7.86 6.17 7.67
CA LYS A 18 -9.28 6.58 7.82
C LYS A 18 -9.45 8.06 8.12
N ALA A 19 -8.50 8.68 8.82
CA ALA A 19 -8.52 10.09 9.16
C ALA A 19 -8.10 10.98 7.98
N GLU A 20 -7.18 10.50 7.14
CA GLU A 20 -6.65 11.20 5.98
C GLU A 20 -7.57 11.09 4.75
N ALA A 21 -8.29 9.98 4.63
CA ALA A 21 -9.23 9.78 3.54
C ALA A 21 -10.42 10.75 3.64
N SER A 22 -10.72 11.40 2.51
CA SER A 22 -11.84 12.32 2.35
C SER A 22 -12.57 12.03 1.03
N GLU A 23 -13.73 12.67 0.83
CA GLU A 23 -14.47 12.55 -0.44
C GLU A 23 -13.65 13.06 -1.64
N ALA A 24 -12.87 14.13 -1.43
CA ALA A 24 -12.05 14.73 -2.47
C ALA A 24 -10.72 14.00 -2.70
N LYS A 25 -10.17 13.36 -1.66
CA LYS A 25 -8.83 12.75 -1.71
C LYS A 25 -8.79 11.43 -0.91
N PRO A 26 -8.59 10.29 -1.57
CA PRO A 26 -8.36 9.01 -0.90
C PRO A 26 -6.95 8.96 -0.27
N ALA A 27 -6.81 8.11 0.75
CA ALA A 27 -5.53 7.80 1.38
C ALA A 27 -4.99 6.45 0.88
N TYR A 28 -3.67 6.33 0.73
CA TYR A 28 -3.02 5.13 0.18
C TYR A 28 -1.96 4.55 1.11
N LEU A 29 -1.87 3.22 1.10
CA LEU A 29 -0.83 2.44 1.79
C LEU A 29 -0.30 1.38 0.83
N VAL A 30 1.01 1.29 0.66
CA VAL A 30 1.64 0.12 0.04
C VAL A 30 2.34 -0.71 1.11
N VAL A 31 2.04 -2.01 1.08
CA VAL A 31 2.63 -3.01 1.96
C VAL A 31 3.66 -3.79 1.16
N TYR A 32 4.94 -3.60 1.48
CA TYR A 32 6.07 -4.28 0.86
C TYR A 32 6.67 -5.36 1.76
N ALA A 33 7.46 -6.24 1.16
CA ALA A 33 8.38 -7.12 1.89
C ALA A 33 9.53 -6.31 2.48
N SER A 34 9.96 -6.62 3.71
CA SER A 34 11.15 -5.98 4.30
C SER A 34 12.41 -6.28 3.49
N HIS A 35 13.40 -5.39 3.58
CA HIS A 35 14.70 -5.60 2.95
C HIS A 35 15.55 -6.62 3.72
N ARG A 36 16.22 -7.51 3.00
CA ARG A 36 17.30 -8.37 3.49
C ARG A 36 18.59 -7.96 2.78
N ASN A 37 19.60 -7.53 3.53
CA ASN A 37 20.86 -7.01 2.98
C ASN A 37 20.67 -5.86 1.98
N GLY A 38 19.77 -4.92 2.30
CA GLY A 38 19.51 -3.74 1.47
C GLY A 38 18.66 -3.97 0.22
N ARG A 39 18.11 -5.18 0.02
CA ARG A 39 17.25 -5.50 -1.13
C ARG A 39 15.98 -6.25 -0.70
N SER A 40 14.88 -6.04 -1.41
CA SER A 40 13.64 -6.77 -1.16
C SER A 40 13.84 -8.25 -1.49
N TRP A 41 13.36 -9.14 -0.62
CA TRP A 41 13.37 -10.58 -0.89
C TRP A 41 12.22 -11.02 -1.81
N CYS A 42 11.26 -10.12 -2.08
CA CYS A 42 10.11 -10.37 -2.94
C CYS A 42 10.36 -9.75 -4.32
N GLY A 43 10.32 -10.60 -5.36
CA GLY A 43 10.48 -10.18 -6.75
C GLY A 43 9.44 -9.15 -7.18
N ASP A 44 8.17 -9.40 -6.84
CA ASP A 44 7.06 -8.50 -7.18
C ASP A 44 7.18 -7.13 -6.47
N CYS A 45 7.71 -7.09 -5.24
CA CYS A 45 7.96 -5.82 -4.55
C CYS A 45 8.99 -4.99 -5.32
N THR A 46 10.09 -5.64 -5.75
CA THR A 46 11.12 -4.97 -6.56
C THR A 46 10.57 -4.48 -7.90
N ALA A 47 9.66 -5.25 -8.52
CA ALA A 47 9.02 -4.85 -9.79
C ALA A 47 8.05 -3.67 -9.61
N ALA A 48 7.34 -3.60 -8.48
CA ALA A 48 6.35 -2.56 -8.20
C ALA A 48 6.91 -1.22 -7.74
N GLU A 49 8.05 -1.21 -7.04
CA GLU A 49 8.71 0.01 -6.56
C GLU A 49 8.75 1.15 -7.59
N PRO A 50 9.29 0.98 -8.82
CA PRO A 50 9.36 2.08 -9.78
C PRO A 50 7.98 2.56 -10.26
N TYR A 51 6.96 1.70 -10.27
CA TYR A 51 5.59 2.09 -10.65
C TYR A 51 4.93 2.92 -9.56
N ILE A 52 5.07 2.50 -8.30
CA ILE A 52 4.56 3.24 -7.14
C ILE A 52 5.28 4.59 -7.01
N GLU A 53 6.60 4.61 -7.10
CA GLU A 53 7.37 5.86 -7.07
C GLU A 53 6.97 6.82 -8.18
N LYS A 54 6.80 6.32 -9.41
CA LYS A 54 6.34 7.14 -10.53
C LYS A 54 4.92 7.66 -10.30
N LYS A 55 4.01 6.84 -9.77
CA LYS A 55 2.60 7.22 -9.59
C LYS A 55 2.38 8.20 -8.45
N PHE A 56 3.13 8.07 -7.37
CA PHE A 56 3.00 8.86 -6.15
C PHE A 56 4.14 9.86 -5.92
N GLY A 57 5.08 9.99 -6.86
CA GLY A 57 6.18 10.94 -6.79
C GLY A 57 5.75 12.41 -6.92
N GLY A 58 4.59 12.65 -7.54
CA GLY A 58 3.95 13.97 -7.65
C GLY A 58 3.28 14.46 -6.36
N GLU A 59 2.62 15.62 -6.42
CA GLU A 59 2.03 16.28 -5.24
C GLU A 59 0.58 15.86 -4.95
N ASP A 60 -0.11 15.27 -5.94
CA ASP A 60 -1.56 15.07 -5.86
C ASP A 60 -1.97 13.95 -4.89
N ASN A 61 -1.17 12.87 -4.81
CA ASN A 61 -1.49 11.69 -4.00
C ASN A 61 -0.32 11.31 -3.11
N THR A 62 -0.60 11.02 -1.84
CA THR A 62 0.40 10.56 -0.88
C THR A 62 0.18 9.07 -0.62
N VAL A 63 1.27 8.31 -0.60
CA VAL A 63 1.26 6.89 -0.24
C VAL A 63 2.15 6.66 0.97
N ARG A 64 1.62 5.97 1.97
CA ARG A 64 2.37 5.45 3.11
C ARG A 64 3.02 4.13 2.70
N VAL A 65 4.23 3.88 3.15
CA VAL A 65 4.94 2.62 2.93
C VAL A 65 5.10 1.91 4.26
N VAL A 66 4.77 0.62 4.28
CA VAL A 66 5.05 -0.26 5.41
C VAL A 66 5.73 -1.51 4.93
N TYR A 67 6.55 -2.09 5.82
CA TYR A 67 7.23 -3.35 5.56
C TYR A 67 6.62 -4.45 6.41
N ALA A 68 6.21 -5.54 5.75
CA ALA A 68 5.48 -6.63 6.38
C ALA A 68 6.37 -7.66 7.07
N GLY A 69 7.70 -7.48 7.03
CA GLY A 69 8.66 -8.38 7.64
C GLY A 69 9.50 -9.17 6.64
N LEU A 70 10.42 -9.97 7.19
CA LEU A 70 11.16 -11.01 6.49
C LEU A 70 10.23 -12.19 6.12
N PRO A 71 10.65 -13.14 5.25
CA PRO A 71 9.76 -14.21 4.78
C PRO A 71 9.07 -15.00 5.89
N ASP A 72 9.76 -15.28 7.00
CA ASP A 72 9.22 -16.07 8.10
C ASP A 72 8.20 -15.28 8.92
N GLU A 73 8.45 -13.99 9.15
CA GLU A 73 7.52 -13.06 9.81
C GLU A 73 6.26 -12.85 8.97
N TRP A 74 6.42 -12.67 7.66
CA TRP A 74 5.30 -12.51 6.72
C TRP A 74 4.38 -13.75 6.71
N ARG A 75 4.96 -14.95 6.65
CA ARG A 75 4.19 -16.19 6.56
C ARG A 75 3.42 -16.54 7.84
N THR A 76 3.77 -15.93 8.98
CA THR A 76 3.02 -16.14 10.22
C THR A 76 1.56 -15.72 10.06
N LYS A 77 0.64 -16.47 10.67
CA LYS A 77 -0.78 -16.11 10.65
C LYS A 77 -1.07 -14.87 11.49
N THR A 78 -0.25 -14.60 12.50
CA THR A 78 -0.36 -13.47 13.42
C THR A 78 0.26 -12.18 12.87
N ASN A 79 0.80 -12.20 11.65
CA ASN A 79 1.33 -10.99 11.02
C ASN A 79 0.22 -9.92 10.95
N PRO A 80 0.44 -8.72 11.50
CA PRO A 80 -0.62 -7.73 11.65
C PRO A 80 -1.17 -7.23 10.31
N TRP A 81 -0.37 -7.24 9.23
CA TRP A 81 -0.83 -6.83 7.90
C TRP A 81 -1.73 -7.86 7.23
N ARG A 82 -1.67 -9.12 7.68
CA ARG A 82 -2.57 -10.20 7.24
C ARG A 82 -3.90 -10.20 7.99
N GLN A 83 -4.03 -9.38 9.03
CA GLN A 83 -5.23 -9.25 9.84
C GLN A 83 -6.11 -8.09 9.35
N ALA A 84 -7.37 -8.07 9.83
CA ALA A 84 -8.27 -6.95 9.60
C ALA A 84 -7.69 -5.65 10.19
N PRO A 85 -7.89 -4.49 9.54
CA PRO A 85 -8.72 -4.29 8.33
C PRO A 85 -7.99 -4.56 7.01
N PHE A 86 -6.66 -4.70 7.02
CA PHE A 86 -5.85 -4.77 5.79
C PHE A 86 -6.07 -6.08 5.02
N ASN A 87 -6.10 -7.21 5.73
CA ASN A 87 -6.28 -8.55 5.17
C ASN A 87 -5.38 -8.78 3.94
N VAL A 88 -4.10 -8.39 4.04
CA VAL A 88 -3.16 -8.55 2.93
C VAL A 88 -2.89 -10.04 2.73
N THR A 89 -3.13 -10.54 1.52
CA THR A 89 -2.91 -11.95 1.18
C THR A 89 -1.55 -12.17 0.54
N ASN A 90 -1.06 -11.17 -0.19
CA ASN A 90 0.17 -11.24 -0.98
C ASN A 90 0.92 -9.91 -1.00
N LEU A 91 2.21 -9.94 -1.34
CA LEU A 91 3.08 -8.77 -1.40
C LEU A 91 3.58 -8.56 -2.84
N PRO A 92 3.66 -7.32 -3.33
CA PRO A 92 3.18 -6.09 -2.70
C PRO A 92 1.65 -6.01 -2.72
N THR A 93 1.08 -5.20 -1.85
CA THR A 93 -0.33 -4.80 -1.95
C THR A 93 -0.45 -3.29 -1.78
N LEU A 94 -1.07 -2.63 -2.74
CA LEU A 94 -1.50 -1.24 -2.63
C LEU A 94 -2.94 -1.19 -2.15
N ILE A 95 -3.18 -0.45 -1.07
CA ILE A 95 -4.47 -0.27 -0.41
C ILE A 95 -4.91 1.17 -0.64
N LYS A 96 -6.19 1.35 -0.97
CA LYS A 96 -6.87 2.64 -1.09
C LYS A 96 -7.98 2.70 -0.06
N VAL A 97 -8.02 3.80 0.69
CA VAL A 97 -9.14 4.15 1.58
C VAL A 97 -9.80 5.42 1.05
N SER A 98 -11.06 5.32 0.65
CA SER A 98 -11.87 6.46 0.20
C SER A 98 -12.60 7.14 1.36
N GLY A 99 -13.16 8.34 1.13
CA GLY A 99 -13.86 9.12 2.16
C GLY A 99 -15.06 8.42 2.82
N ASP A 100 -15.71 7.51 2.10
CA ASP A 100 -16.76 6.61 2.62
C ASP A 100 -16.20 5.45 3.49
N LYS A 101 -14.89 5.47 3.77
CA LYS A 101 -14.14 4.47 4.54
C LYS A 101 -14.13 3.09 3.89
N LYS A 102 -14.39 3.00 2.59
CA LYS A 102 -14.24 1.77 1.81
C LYS A 102 -12.76 1.45 1.64
N TRP A 103 -12.42 0.16 1.77
CA TRP A 103 -11.07 -0.37 1.61
C TRP A 103 -10.99 -1.16 0.32
N GLU A 104 -10.13 -0.71 -0.60
CA GLU A 104 -9.88 -1.37 -1.88
C GLU A 104 -8.41 -1.77 -1.97
N LYS A 105 -8.11 -2.82 -2.74
CA LYS A 105 -6.77 -3.38 -2.84
C LYS A 105 -6.39 -3.70 -4.27
N LEU A 106 -5.13 -3.46 -4.59
CA LEU A 106 -4.45 -3.87 -5.81
C LEU A 106 -3.26 -4.75 -5.38
N VAL A 107 -3.14 -5.95 -5.93
CA VAL A 107 -2.33 -7.02 -5.34
C VAL A 107 -1.31 -7.57 -6.35
N GLU A 108 -0.07 -7.79 -5.90
CA GLU A 108 1.03 -8.41 -6.66
C GLU A 108 1.22 -7.80 -8.06
N ALA A 109 0.97 -8.60 -9.10
CA ALA A 109 1.15 -8.25 -10.49
C ALA A 109 0.32 -7.03 -10.92
N ASP A 110 -0.82 -6.84 -10.27
CA ASP A 110 -1.71 -5.74 -10.60
C ASP A 110 -1.14 -4.39 -10.14
N VAL A 111 -0.22 -4.39 -9.16
CA VAL A 111 0.44 -3.17 -8.67
C VAL A 111 1.40 -2.60 -9.70
N TYR A 112 2.07 -3.46 -10.47
CA TYR A 112 3.01 -3.06 -11.54
C TYR A 112 2.43 -3.21 -12.95
N ASP A 113 1.11 -3.35 -13.06
CA ASP A 113 0.38 -3.12 -14.30
C ASP A 113 -0.01 -1.64 -14.36
N GLN A 114 0.62 -0.88 -15.26
CA GLN A 114 0.41 0.56 -15.40
C GLN A 114 -1.08 0.93 -15.56
N LYS A 115 -1.82 0.17 -16.36
CA LYS A 115 -3.22 0.46 -16.66
C LYS A 115 -4.11 0.22 -15.43
N LYS A 116 -3.88 -0.87 -14.71
CA LYS A 116 -4.61 -1.17 -13.48
C LYS A 116 -4.27 -0.19 -12.37
N LEU A 117 -2.99 0.13 -12.19
CA LEU A 117 -2.53 1.13 -11.22
C LEU A 117 -3.14 2.51 -11.48
N ASP A 118 -3.16 2.94 -12.75
CA ASP A 118 -3.76 4.23 -13.12
C ASP A 118 -5.27 4.25 -12.87
N ALA A 119 -5.98 3.18 -13.20
CA ALA A 119 -7.41 3.06 -12.92
C ALA A 119 -7.71 3.06 -11.41
N PHE A 120 -6.87 2.37 -10.63
CA PHE A 120 -7.04 2.25 -9.19
C PHE A 120 -6.83 3.59 -8.47
N VAL A 121 -5.79 4.34 -8.85
CA VAL A 121 -5.48 5.64 -8.24
C VAL A 121 -6.36 6.76 -8.79
N GLY A 122 -6.58 6.81 -10.11
CA GLY A 122 -7.35 7.87 -10.79
C GLY A 122 -8.87 7.73 -10.72
N GLY A 123 -9.39 6.63 -10.15
CA GLY A 123 -10.83 6.31 -10.16
C GLY A 123 -11.75 7.16 -9.27
N SER A 124 -11.27 8.21 -8.61
CA SER A 124 -12.10 9.10 -7.77
C SER A 124 -12.55 10.34 -8.53
N SER A 125 -13.34 10.14 -9.59
CA SER A 125 -14.28 11.14 -10.09
C SER A 125 -15.25 10.47 -11.07
N ARG A 126 -16.41 10.05 -10.58
CA ARG A 126 -17.61 10.00 -11.40
C ARG A 126 -18.67 10.82 -10.67
N LEU A 127 -18.93 11.97 -11.27
CA LEU A 127 -20.13 12.80 -11.10
C LEU A 127 -21.40 11.94 -11.13
#